data_AF-A0A292EDM2-F1
#
_entry.id   AF-A0A292EDM2-F1
#
_cell.length_a   1.000
_cell.length_b   1.000
_cell.length_c   1.000
_cell.angle_alpha   90.00
_cell.angle_beta   90.00
_cell.angle_gamma   90.00
#
_symmetry.space_group_name_H-M   'P 1'
#
loop_
_entity.id
_entity.type
_entity.pdbx_description
1 polymer ?
#
loop_
_entity_poly.entity_id
_entity_poly.type
_entity_poly.pdbx_seq_one_letter_code
_entity_poly.pdbx_strand_id
1 'polypeptide(L)'
;MSIAIYCDESCHLQNDDSNVMSFGAIWAPRASTKLLSMQIRDIKRRHSATGELKWTKVSHSKISFYTELIDWFFGNDTLNFRALVVPNKRGLDHAKFNQGSHDDFYYKMYFSLLNKILSTTESNEIYLDIKDTRSRFKVQKLRDVLCNNMYDFTGELISRVQHARSHELELMQLADFLLGALTYKHRGLTTNATKLHMVHRIEENIGRSMLNSSPLSYQKFNIFVWRAQV
;
A
#
# COMPACT_ATOMS: atom_id res chain seq x y z
N MET A 1 9.85 21.01 -1.37
CA MET A 1 9.75 19.82 -2.27
C MET A 1 8.42 19.11 -1.97
N SER A 2 8.07 18.04 -2.67
CA SER A 2 6.79 17.33 -2.45
C SER A 2 7.03 15.83 -2.34
N ILE A 3 6.24 15.13 -1.55
CA ILE A 3 6.22 13.68 -1.39
C ILE A 3 5.00 13.13 -2.13
N ALA A 4 5.23 12.20 -3.06
CA ALA A 4 4.16 11.48 -3.74
C ALA A 4 3.87 10.16 -3.01
N ILE A 5 2.61 9.88 -2.72
CA ILE A 5 2.14 8.71 -1.98
C ILE A 5 1.09 7.98 -2.85
N TYR A 6 1.38 6.75 -3.25
CA TYR A 6 0.53 5.92 -4.10
C TYR A 6 -0.05 4.78 -3.26
N CYS A 7 -1.37 4.75 -3.15
CA CYS A 7 -2.07 3.81 -2.29
C CYS A 7 -2.88 2.79 -3.08
N ASP A 8 -2.92 1.57 -2.55
CA ASP A 8 -3.83 0.51 -2.98
C ASP A 8 -4.31 -0.26 -1.75
N GLU A 9 -5.34 -1.08 -1.93
CA GLU A 9 -5.92 -1.87 -0.87
C GLU A 9 -6.45 -3.19 -1.39
N SER A 10 -6.38 -4.22 -0.56
CA SER A 10 -6.77 -5.58 -0.91
C SER A 10 -7.79 -6.11 0.08
N CYS A 11 -8.77 -6.85 -0.44
CA CYS A 11 -9.82 -7.49 0.34
C CYS A 11 -10.52 -6.52 1.31
N HIS A 12 -10.86 -5.33 0.81
CA HIS A 12 -11.41 -4.23 1.60
C HIS A 12 -12.93 -4.21 1.70
N LEU A 13 -13.63 -5.11 1.00
CA LEU A 13 -15.08 -5.17 1.06
C LEU A 13 -15.50 -5.93 2.32
N GLN A 14 -16.61 -5.52 2.94
CA GLN A 14 -17.12 -6.17 4.14
C GLN A 14 -17.41 -7.66 3.90
N ASN A 15 -18.03 -7.97 2.75
CA ASN A 15 -18.49 -9.30 2.37
C ASN A 15 -17.71 -9.85 1.16
N ASP A 16 -16.38 -9.93 1.27
CA ASP A 16 -15.56 -10.69 0.32
C ASP A 16 -15.09 -12.03 0.92
N ASP A 17 -14.50 -12.88 0.09
CA ASP A 17 -14.06 -14.24 0.46
C ASP A 17 -12.82 -14.25 1.39
N SER A 18 -12.28 -13.10 1.77
CA SER A 18 -11.08 -12.99 2.58
C SER A 18 -11.37 -12.35 3.93
N ASN A 19 -10.95 -13.02 5.00
CA ASN A 19 -11.01 -12.45 6.34
C ASN A 19 -9.89 -11.42 6.61
N VAL A 20 -8.85 -11.42 5.76
CA VAL A 20 -7.75 -10.46 5.83
C VAL A 20 -8.09 -9.25 4.96
N MET A 21 -7.88 -8.06 5.49
CA MET A 21 -7.96 -6.78 4.78
C MET A 21 -6.64 -6.05 4.92
N SER A 22 -6.21 -5.36 3.86
CA SER A 22 -4.90 -4.71 3.88
C SER A 22 -4.91 -3.42 3.08
N PHE A 23 -4.12 -2.46 3.54
CA PHE A 23 -3.89 -1.18 2.88
C PHE A 23 -2.39 -0.99 2.71
N GLY A 24 -1.96 -0.55 1.54
CA GLY A 24 -0.56 -0.36 1.19
C GLY A 24 -0.33 1.02 0.59
N ALA A 25 0.84 1.60 0.87
CA ALA A 25 1.27 2.83 0.27
C ALA A 25 2.76 2.79 -0.07
N ILE A 26 3.08 3.17 -1.30
CA ILE A 26 4.45 3.49 -1.73
C ILE A 26 4.62 4.98 -1.73
N TRP A 27 5.75 5.46 -1.24
CA TRP A 27 6.05 6.88 -1.25
C TRP A 27 7.51 7.18 -1.56
N ALA A 28 7.71 8.35 -2.18
CA ALA A 28 9.01 8.87 -2.58
C ALA A 28 8.90 10.40 -2.80
N PRO A 29 10.03 11.13 -2.81
CA PRO A 29 10.07 12.49 -3.33
C PRO A 29 9.47 12.57 -4.72
N ARG A 30 8.58 13.54 -4.94
CA ARG A 30 7.85 13.75 -6.20
C ARG A 30 8.80 13.87 -7.39
N ALA A 31 9.92 14.56 -7.21
CA ALA A 31 10.96 14.73 -8.23
C ALA A 31 11.53 13.39 -8.73
N SER A 32 11.60 12.37 -7.86
CA SER A 32 12.16 11.06 -8.19
C SER A 32 11.18 10.13 -8.89
N THR A 33 9.87 10.37 -8.75
CA THR A 33 8.81 9.46 -9.26
C THR A 33 8.91 9.13 -10.75
N LYS A 34 9.34 10.10 -11.58
CA LYS A 34 9.54 9.90 -13.03
C LYS A 34 10.68 8.91 -13.30
N LEU A 35 11.83 9.10 -12.64
CA LEU A 35 12.98 8.21 -12.78
C LEU A 35 12.64 6.79 -12.30
N LEU A 36 12.01 6.69 -11.13
CA LEU A 36 11.60 5.40 -10.55
C LEU A 36 10.64 4.64 -11.47
N SER A 37 9.67 5.34 -12.05
CA SER A 37 8.75 4.74 -13.04
C SER A 37 9.47 4.28 -14.30
N MET A 38 10.46 5.04 -14.78
CA MET A 38 11.29 4.65 -15.92
C MET A 38 12.12 3.39 -15.60
N GLN A 39 12.67 3.27 -14.39
CA GLN A 39 13.41 2.09 -13.95
C GLN A 39 12.52 0.85 -13.91
N ILE A 40 11.28 0.95 -13.38
CA ILE A 40 10.32 -0.17 -13.40
C ILE A 40 10.00 -0.59 -14.85
N ARG A 41 9.81 0.37 -15.77
CA ARG A 41 9.59 0.08 -17.19
C ARG A 41 10.80 -0.58 -17.86
N ASP A 42 12.01 -0.20 -17.46
CA ASP A 42 13.22 -0.84 -17.94
C ASP A 42 13.33 -2.30 -17.45
N ILE A 43 13.06 -2.56 -16.18
CA ILE A 43 12.98 -3.92 -15.63
C ILE A 43 11.93 -4.73 -16.41
N LYS A 44 10.73 -4.18 -16.62
CA LYS A 44 9.69 -4.82 -17.45
C LYS A 44 10.22 -5.18 -18.85
N ARG A 45 10.93 -4.25 -19.51
CA ARG A 45 11.51 -4.47 -20.85
C ARG A 45 12.55 -5.59 -20.85
N ARG A 46 13.50 -5.58 -19.91
CA ARG A 46 14.57 -6.58 -19.82
C ARG A 46 14.05 -8.00 -19.63
N HIS A 47 12.89 -8.14 -18.98
CA HIS A 47 12.23 -9.44 -18.79
C HIS A 47 11.10 -9.74 -19.79
N SER A 48 10.93 -8.91 -20.82
CA SER A 48 9.80 -9.01 -21.75
C SER A 48 8.45 -9.16 -21.02
N ALA A 49 8.28 -8.43 -19.92
CA ALA A 49 7.05 -8.39 -19.14
C ALA A 49 6.16 -7.27 -19.69
N THR A 50 5.00 -7.65 -20.22
CA THR A 50 4.04 -6.72 -20.82
C THR A 50 2.85 -6.48 -19.91
N GLY A 51 2.19 -5.34 -20.10
CA GLY A 51 1.00 -4.96 -19.36
C GLY A 51 1.25 -4.50 -17.92
N GLU A 52 0.14 -4.37 -17.20
CA GLU A 52 0.09 -3.89 -15.83
C GLU A 52 0.67 -4.93 -14.85
N LEU A 53 1.58 -4.49 -13.98
CA LEU A 53 2.12 -5.26 -12.87
C LEU A 53 1.02 -5.44 -11.82
N LYS A 54 0.65 -6.69 -11.53
CA LYS A 54 -0.36 -7.06 -10.52
C LYS A 54 0.04 -8.33 -9.78
N TRP A 55 -0.25 -8.40 -8.48
CA TRP A 55 -0.02 -9.63 -7.69
C TRP A 55 -0.77 -10.85 -8.24
N THR A 56 -1.96 -10.63 -8.80
CA THR A 56 -2.78 -11.69 -9.41
C THR A 56 -2.13 -12.33 -10.65
N LYS A 57 -1.20 -11.62 -11.31
CA LYS A 57 -0.49 -12.10 -12.51
C LYS A 57 0.83 -12.82 -12.21
N VAL A 58 1.23 -12.89 -10.94
CA VAL A 58 2.48 -13.57 -10.54
C VAL A 58 2.42 -15.03 -10.95
N SER A 59 3.38 -15.39 -11.80
CA SER A 59 3.45 -16.69 -12.47
C SER A 59 4.91 -17.12 -12.62
N HIS A 60 5.11 -18.43 -12.70
CA HIS A 60 6.45 -19.02 -12.75
C HIS A 60 7.28 -18.56 -13.95
N SER A 61 6.64 -18.36 -15.10
CA SER A 61 7.30 -17.91 -16.34
C SER A 61 7.96 -16.53 -16.24
N LYS A 62 7.61 -15.73 -15.22
CA LYS A 62 8.15 -14.40 -14.97
C LYS A 62 8.82 -14.28 -13.59
N ILE A 63 9.28 -15.39 -13.01
CA ILE A 63 9.91 -15.38 -11.68
C ILE A 63 11.12 -14.43 -11.60
N SER A 64 11.96 -14.40 -12.64
CA SER A 64 13.14 -13.53 -12.69
C SER A 64 12.77 -12.04 -12.71
N PHE A 65 11.67 -11.69 -13.37
CA PHE A 65 11.14 -10.31 -13.39
C PHE A 65 10.76 -9.84 -12.00
N TYR A 66 9.97 -10.64 -11.29
CA TYR A 66 9.49 -10.26 -9.96
C TYR A 66 10.62 -10.27 -8.92
N THR A 67 11.56 -11.20 -9.04
CA THR A 67 12.75 -11.25 -8.17
C THR A 67 13.58 -9.97 -8.33
N GLU A 68 13.90 -9.60 -9.58
CA GLU A 68 14.65 -8.36 -9.82
C GLU A 68 13.87 -7.12 -9.37
N LEU A 69 12.55 -7.09 -9.56
CA LEU A 69 11.73 -5.97 -9.10
C LEU A 69 11.78 -5.80 -7.58
N ILE A 70 11.75 -6.89 -6.81
CA ILE A 70 11.91 -6.88 -5.35
C ILE A 70 13.30 -6.36 -4.98
N ASP A 71 14.34 -6.89 -5.61
CA ASP A 71 15.73 -6.52 -5.32
C ASP A 71 16.00 -5.06 -5.66
N TRP A 72 15.50 -4.58 -6.80
CA TRP A 72 15.55 -3.17 -7.17
C TRP A 72 14.80 -2.29 -6.17
N PHE A 73 13.61 -2.71 -5.72
CA PHE A 73 12.89 -1.97 -4.68
C PHE A 73 13.76 -1.87 -3.44
N PHE A 74 14.30 -2.96 -2.91
CA PHE A 74 15.10 -2.95 -1.69
C PHE A 74 16.43 -2.20 -1.82
N GLY A 75 17.05 -2.21 -3.01
CA GLY A 75 18.27 -1.43 -3.30
C GLY A 75 18.06 0.06 -3.56
N ASN A 76 16.82 0.57 -3.53
CA ASN A 76 16.52 1.97 -3.82
C ASN A 76 16.18 2.78 -2.56
N ASP A 77 17.10 3.58 -2.03
CA ASP A 77 16.86 4.33 -0.78
C ASP A 77 15.81 5.44 -0.88
N THR A 78 15.39 5.80 -2.10
CA THR A 78 14.40 6.87 -2.34
C THR A 78 12.96 6.38 -2.20
N LEU A 79 12.75 5.06 -2.26
CA LEU A 79 11.44 4.41 -2.22
C LEU A 79 11.18 3.75 -0.88
N ASN A 80 10.00 4.02 -0.32
CA ASN A 80 9.55 3.39 0.90
C ASN A 80 8.17 2.76 0.68
N PHE A 81 7.90 1.67 1.40
CA PHE A 81 6.60 1.03 1.44
C PHE A 81 6.11 0.93 2.88
N ARG A 82 4.85 1.25 3.10
CA ARG A 82 4.15 1.00 4.36
C ARG A 82 2.87 0.22 4.07
N ALA A 83 2.57 -0.75 4.91
CA ALA A 83 1.30 -1.45 4.90
C ALA A 83 0.66 -1.54 6.28
N LEU A 84 -0.68 -1.54 6.28
CA LEU A 84 -1.53 -1.85 7.41
C LEU A 84 -2.31 -3.12 7.07
N VAL A 85 -2.34 -4.09 7.97
CA VAL A 85 -3.11 -5.33 7.80
C VAL A 85 -4.08 -5.51 8.95
N VAL A 86 -5.34 -5.81 8.64
CA VAL A 86 -6.38 -6.25 9.55
C VAL A 86 -6.54 -7.77 9.34
N PRO A 87 -6.00 -8.62 10.22
CA PRO A 87 -5.97 -10.07 9.99
C PRO A 87 -7.34 -10.75 10.06
N ASN A 88 -8.31 -10.13 10.75
CA ASN A 88 -9.63 -10.70 11.01
C ASN A 88 -10.73 -9.63 10.93
N LYS A 89 -11.30 -9.42 9.74
CA LYS A 89 -12.46 -8.54 9.51
C LYS A 89 -13.73 -9.00 10.22
N ARG A 90 -13.93 -10.32 10.36
CA ARG A 90 -15.14 -10.87 11.01
C ARG A 90 -15.23 -10.53 12.49
N GLY A 91 -14.11 -10.21 13.13
CA GLY A 91 -14.07 -9.76 14.52
C GLY A 91 -14.35 -8.26 14.73
N LEU A 92 -14.70 -7.51 13.68
CA LEU A 92 -14.93 -6.06 13.78
C LEU A 92 -16.32 -5.75 14.34
N ASP A 93 -16.37 -5.06 15.49
CA ASP A 93 -17.62 -4.51 16.04
C ASP A 93 -17.87 -3.10 15.49
N HIS A 94 -18.58 -3.03 14.36
CA HIS A 94 -18.91 -1.76 13.73
C HIS A 94 -19.95 -0.96 14.53
N ALA A 95 -20.87 -1.61 15.24
CA ALA A 95 -21.89 -0.91 16.04
C ALA A 95 -21.23 -0.11 17.17
N LYS A 96 -20.29 -0.73 17.88
CA LYS A 96 -19.59 -0.10 19.02
C LYS A 96 -18.59 0.97 18.59
N PHE A 97 -17.78 0.69 17.56
CA PHE A 97 -16.61 1.54 17.26
C PHE A 97 -16.73 2.36 15.99
N ASN A 98 -17.64 2.02 15.07
CA ASN A 98 -17.66 2.60 13.73
C ASN A 98 -19.05 3.10 13.32
N GLN A 99 -19.91 3.47 14.29
CA GLN A 99 -21.24 4.01 14.02
C GLN A 99 -22.10 3.08 13.14
N GLY A 100 -21.89 1.77 13.24
CA GLY A 100 -22.51 0.77 12.38
C GLY A 100 -21.97 0.70 10.93
N SER A 101 -20.96 1.50 10.59
CA SER A 101 -20.45 1.68 9.22
C SER A 101 -19.11 0.97 8.98
N HIS A 102 -19.08 0.05 8.02
CA HIS A 102 -17.82 -0.53 7.54
C HIS A 102 -16.94 0.50 6.82
N ASP A 103 -17.57 1.44 6.12
CA ASP A 103 -16.87 2.54 5.46
C ASP A 103 -16.08 3.40 6.45
N ASP A 104 -16.64 3.71 7.62
CA ASP A 104 -15.94 4.50 8.63
C ASP A 104 -14.70 3.77 9.16
N PHE A 105 -14.78 2.45 9.34
CA PHE A 105 -13.61 1.63 9.67
C PHE A 105 -12.55 1.70 8.56
N TYR A 106 -12.98 1.54 7.31
CA TYR A 106 -12.11 1.64 6.14
C TYR A 106 -11.34 2.97 6.11
N TYR A 107 -12.00 4.12 6.37
CA TYR A 107 -11.33 5.42 6.37
C TYR A 107 -10.41 5.62 7.58
N LYS A 108 -10.75 5.06 8.75
CA LYS A 108 -9.84 5.03 9.91
C LYS A 108 -8.57 4.24 9.62
N MET A 109 -8.67 3.15 8.85
CA MET A 109 -7.49 2.37 8.45
C MET A 109 -6.63 3.14 7.44
N TYR A 110 -7.23 3.83 6.47
CA TYR A 110 -6.48 4.74 5.59
C TYR A 110 -5.78 5.86 6.37
N PHE A 111 -6.47 6.48 7.31
CA PHE A 111 -5.87 7.48 8.20
C PHE A 111 -4.68 6.90 8.98
N SER A 112 -4.84 5.70 9.56
CA SER A 112 -3.79 5.02 10.34
C SER A 112 -2.59 4.60 9.48
N LEU A 113 -2.82 4.31 8.19
CA LEU A 113 -1.74 4.08 7.23
C LEU A 113 -0.99 5.38 6.95
N LEU A 114 -1.72 6.43 6.55
CA LEU A 114 -1.15 7.67 6.02
C LEU A 114 -0.50 8.54 7.10
N ASN A 115 -1.07 8.62 8.31
CA ASN A 115 -0.56 9.50 9.37
C ASN A 115 0.87 9.18 9.85
N LYS A 116 1.43 8.02 9.45
CA LYS A 116 2.83 7.63 9.71
C LYS A 116 3.74 7.74 8.48
N ILE A 117 3.22 8.25 7.36
CA ILE A 117 3.96 8.49 6.11
C ILE A 117 4.13 9.98 5.88
N LEU A 118 3.10 10.76 6.20
CA LEU A 118 3.02 12.18 5.87
C LEU A 118 4.22 12.96 6.41
N SER A 119 4.84 13.74 5.52
CA SER A 119 5.87 14.70 5.89
C SER A 119 5.23 15.90 6.55
N THR A 120 5.79 16.35 7.67
CA THR A 120 5.35 17.57 8.38
C THR A 120 6.04 18.83 7.86
N THR A 121 7.02 18.71 6.97
CA THR A 121 7.80 19.84 6.43
C THR A 121 7.70 19.98 4.92
N GLU A 122 7.20 18.96 4.23
CA GLU A 122 7.06 18.92 2.77
C GLU A 122 5.58 18.72 2.41
N SER A 123 5.18 19.20 1.23
CA SER A 123 3.84 18.95 0.73
C SER A 123 3.65 17.47 0.37
N ASN A 124 2.46 16.92 0.59
CA ASN A 124 2.11 15.54 0.36
C ASN A 124 1.02 15.43 -0.73
N GLU A 125 1.32 14.66 -1.78
CA GLU A 125 0.41 14.33 -2.87
C GLU A 125 -0.03 12.87 -2.77
N ILE A 126 -1.30 12.65 -2.41
CA ILE A 126 -1.87 11.32 -2.16
C ILE A 126 -2.71 10.88 -3.36
N TYR A 127 -2.38 9.71 -3.89
CA TYR A 127 -3.03 9.07 -5.03
C TYR A 127 -3.67 7.76 -4.56
N LEU A 128 -5.00 7.68 -4.64
CA LEU A 128 -5.80 6.51 -4.27
C LEU A 128 -6.23 5.76 -5.54
N ASP A 129 -6.10 4.44 -5.59
CA ASP A 129 -6.63 3.68 -6.73
C ASP A 129 -8.16 3.90 -6.87
N ILE A 130 -8.62 4.03 -8.12
CA ILE A 130 -10.04 4.12 -8.45
C ILE A 130 -10.68 2.77 -8.19
N LYS A 131 -11.66 2.74 -7.29
CA LYS A 131 -12.62 1.63 -7.14
C LYS A 131 -14.03 2.19 -7.32
N ASP A 132 -14.92 1.40 -7.93
CA ASP A 132 -16.28 1.83 -8.34
C ASP A 132 -17.18 2.37 -7.20
N THR A 133 -16.76 2.19 -5.94
CA THR A 133 -17.55 2.49 -4.73
C THR A 133 -17.09 3.74 -3.97
N ARG A 134 -16.09 4.50 -4.45
CA ARG A 134 -15.50 5.62 -3.71
C ARG A 134 -16.01 6.97 -4.20
N SER A 135 -16.90 7.56 -3.40
CA SER A 135 -17.42 8.90 -3.70
C SER A 135 -16.36 9.97 -3.44
N ARG A 136 -16.38 11.03 -4.27
CA ARG A 136 -15.57 12.25 -4.07
C ARG A 136 -15.72 12.84 -2.67
N PHE A 137 -16.92 12.74 -2.09
CA PHE A 137 -17.21 13.19 -0.72
C PHE A 137 -16.33 12.50 0.32
N LYS A 138 -16.14 11.18 0.20
CA LYS A 138 -15.33 10.44 1.16
C LYS A 138 -13.83 10.74 1.01
N VAL A 139 -13.35 11.02 -0.20
CA VAL A 139 -11.98 11.50 -0.43
C VAL A 139 -11.76 12.86 0.23
N GLN A 140 -12.74 13.77 0.11
CA GLN A 140 -12.69 15.06 0.78
C GLN A 140 -12.64 14.90 2.30
N LYS A 141 -13.51 14.05 2.87
CA LYS A 141 -13.49 13.75 4.32
C LYS A 141 -12.14 13.21 4.78
N LEU A 142 -11.51 12.32 4.00
CA LEU A 142 -10.16 11.82 4.30
C LEU A 142 -9.14 12.98 4.30
N ARG A 143 -9.17 13.85 3.28
CA ARG A 143 -8.30 15.04 3.23
C ARG A 143 -8.50 15.91 4.47
N ASP A 144 -9.73 16.22 4.85
CA ASP A 144 -10.04 17.09 5.99
C ASP A 144 -9.49 16.50 7.30
N VAL A 145 -9.65 15.19 7.50
CA VAL A 145 -9.10 14.50 8.69
C VAL A 145 -7.57 14.53 8.70
N LEU A 146 -6.92 14.35 7.56
CA LEU A 146 -5.45 14.39 7.47
C LEU A 146 -4.91 15.81 7.70
N CYS A 147 -5.52 16.84 7.10
CA CYS A 147 -5.16 18.24 7.34
C CYS A 147 -5.30 18.61 8.82
N ASN A 148 -6.42 18.26 9.45
CA ASN A 148 -6.64 18.52 10.87
C ASN A 148 -5.61 17.82 11.77
N ASN A 149 -5.27 16.56 11.49
CA ASN A 149 -4.25 15.82 12.24
C ASN A 149 -2.85 16.46 12.13
N MET A 150 -2.58 17.18 11.04
CA MET A 150 -1.31 17.88 10.81
C MET A 150 -1.32 19.35 11.21
N TYR A 151 -2.44 19.87 11.72
CA TYR A 151 -2.64 21.31 11.93
C TYR A 151 -2.43 22.14 10.64
N ASP A 152 -2.73 21.54 9.48
CA ASP A 152 -2.58 22.14 8.14
C ASP A 152 -3.85 22.91 7.74
N PHE A 153 -4.06 24.08 8.36
CA PHE A 153 -5.24 24.91 8.10
C PHE A 153 -5.23 25.59 6.73
N THR A 154 -4.05 25.73 6.10
CA THR A 154 -3.90 26.29 4.75
C THR A 154 -4.09 25.24 3.65
N GLY A 155 -3.97 23.95 3.98
CA GLY A 155 -4.04 22.86 3.02
C GLY A 155 -2.80 22.73 2.13
N GLU A 156 -1.67 23.30 2.57
CA GLU A 156 -0.40 23.31 1.85
C GLU A 156 0.37 22.00 2.06
N LEU A 157 0.32 21.45 3.28
CA LEU A 157 1.01 20.20 3.62
C LEU A 157 0.32 18.99 3.00
N ILE A 158 -1.00 18.96 2.92
CA ILE A 158 -1.74 17.99 2.11
C ILE A 158 -2.19 18.72 0.85
N SER A 159 -1.32 18.90 -0.15
CA SER A 159 -1.71 19.65 -1.36
C SER A 159 -2.72 18.91 -2.22
N ARG A 160 -2.70 17.57 -2.22
CA ARG A 160 -3.53 16.75 -3.11
C ARG A 160 -3.97 15.44 -2.46
N VAL A 161 -5.25 15.13 -2.57
CA VAL A 161 -5.79 13.77 -2.38
C VAL A 161 -6.71 13.50 -3.55
N GLN A 162 -6.33 12.57 -4.44
CA GLN A 162 -7.12 12.29 -5.63
C GLN A 162 -7.13 10.81 -5.96
N HIS A 163 -8.13 10.45 -6.74
CA HIS A 163 -8.15 9.16 -7.40
C HIS A 163 -7.16 9.12 -8.58
N ALA A 164 -6.57 7.96 -8.81
CA ALA A 164 -5.74 7.68 -9.96
C ALA A 164 -6.00 6.27 -10.49
N ARG A 165 -5.72 6.07 -11.78
CA ARG A 165 -5.84 4.77 -12.43
C ARG A 165 -4.53 3.99 -12.24
N SER A 166 -4.57 2.89 -11.50
CA SER A 166 -3.42 2.00 -11.26
C SER A 166 -2.64 1.64 -12.53
N HIS A 167 -3.31 1.32 -13.62
CA HIS A 167 -2.64 0.96 -14.88
C HIS A 167 -1.81 2.09 -15.51
N GLU A 168 -2.01 3.35 -15.11
CA GLU A 168 -1.26 4.51 -15.61
C GLU A 168 0.00 4.82 -14.77
N LEU A 169 0.12 4.24 -13.57
CA LEU A 169 1.13 4.61 -12.58
C LEU A 169 1.94 3.40 -12.07
N GLU A 170 3.22 3.32 -12.44
CA GLU A 170 4.07 2.18 -12.10
C GLU A 170 4.30 2.01 -10.60
N LEU A 171 4.40 3.11 -9.86
CA LEU A 171 4.55 3.08 -8.40
C LEU A 171 3.28 2.58 -7.69
N MET A 172 2.09 2.86 -8.26
CA MET A 172 0.83 2.31 -7.73
C MET A 172 0.73 0.81 -8.01
N GLN A 173 1.18 0.35 -9.18
CA GLN A 173 1.27 -1.08 -9.48
C GLN A 173 2.28 -1.81 -8.59
N LEU A 174 3.40 -1.16 -8.25
CA LEU A 174 4.35 -1.71 -7.28
C LEU A 174 3.73 -1.80 -5.89
N ALA A 175 2.87 -0.85 -5.50
CA ALA A 175 2.12 -0.92 -4.25
C ALA A 175 1.17 -2.13 -4.23
N ASP A 176 0.39 -2.37 -5.30
CA ASP A 176 -0.46 -3.58 -5.46
C ASP A 176 0.36 -4.86 -5.32
N PHE A 177 1.51 -4.93 -5.99
CA PHE A 177 2.37 -6.12 -5.96
C PHE A 177 2.90 -6.44 -4.56
N LEU A 178 3.49 -5.45 -3.87
CA LEU A 178 4.03 -5.63 -2.52
C LEU A 178 2.92 -5.89 -1.49
N LEU A 179 1.80 -5.18 -1.60
CA LEU A 179 0.63 -5.39 -0.75
C LEU A 179 0.05 -6.80 -0.94
N GLY A 180 -0.05 -7.25 -2.19
CA GLY A 180 -0.53 -8.58 -2.52
C GLY A 180 0.32 -9.70 -1.93
N ALA A 181 1.65 -9.55 -1.93
CA ALA A 181 2.56 -10.49 -1.28
C ALA A 181 2.32 -10.57 0.23
N LEU A 182 2.20 -9.41 0.88
CA LEU A 182 1.89 -9.32 2.31
C LEU A 182 0.54 -9.99 2.62
N THR A 183 -0.50 -9.67 1.86
CA THR A 183 -1.85 -10.21 2.06
C THR A 183 -1.91 -11.70 1.80
N TYR A 184 -1.17 -12.22 0.82
CA TYR A 184 -1.04 -13.65 0.58
C TYR A 184 -0.48 -14.39 1.79
N LYS A 185 0.56 -13.82 2.42
CA LYS A 185 1.16 -14.38 3.64
C LYS A 185 0.19 -14.35 4.82
N HIS A 186 -0.50 -13.22 5.05
CA HIS A 186 -1.50 -13.10 6.13
C HIS A 186 -2.73 -14.01 5.94
N ARG A 187 -3.08 -14.35 4.69
CA ARG A 187 -4.13 -15.34 4.39
C ARG A 187 -3.71 -16.79 4.64
N GLY A 188 -2.44 -17.04 4.98
CA GLY A 188 -1.91 -18.39 5.18
C GLY A 188 -1.89 -19.24 3.91
N LEU A 189 -1.87 -18.61 2.73
CA LEU A 189 -1.88 -19.33 1.45
C LEU A 189 -0.49 -19.90 1.15
N THR A 190 -0.44 -21.14 0.68
CA THR A 190 0.81 -21.86 0.35
C THR A 190 0.76 -22.56 -1.01
N THR A 191 -0.32 -22.38 -1.76
CA THR A 191 -0.62 -23.16 -2.97
C THR A 191 0.18 -22.77 -4.21
N ASN A 192 0.84 -21.61 -4.22
CA ASN A 192 1.59 -21.13 -5.38
C ASN A 192 3.06 -20.92 -5.01
N ALA A 193 3.92 -21.81 -5.49
CA ALA A 193 5.35 -21.80 -5.22
C ALA A 193 6.05 -20.50 -5.65
N THR A 194 5.62 -19.87 -6.75
CA THR A 194 6.22 -18.60 -7.21
C THR A 194 5.84 -17.44 -6.28
N LYS A 195 4.59 -17.39 -5.82
CA LYS A 195 4.14 -16.40 -4.83
C LYS A 195 4.84 -16.60 -3.49
N LEU A 196 5.01 -17.84 -3.06
CA LEU A 196 5.82 -18.16 -1.87
C LEU A 196 7.27 -17.70 -2.04
N HIS A 197 7.89 -17.92 -3.21
CA HIS A 197 9.23 -17.42 -3.48
C HIS A 197 9.32 -15.89 -3.34
N MET A 198 8.34 -15.14 -3.85
CA MET A 198 8.30 -13.66 -3.67
C MET A 198 8.16 -13.25 -2.20
N VAL A 199 7.30 -13.95 -1.45
CA VAL A 199 7.12 -13.72 0.00
C VAL A 199 8.43 -13.96 0.74
N HIS A 200 9.12 -15.06 0.46
CA HIS A 200 10.40 -15.38 1.08
C HIS A 200 11.47 -14.35 0.71
N ARG A 201 11.54 -13.94 -0.56
CA ARG A 201 12.50 -12.92 -1.00
C ARG A 201 12.30 -11.57 -0.29
N ILE A 202 11.05 -11.19 -0.03
CA ILE A 202 10.73 -10.00 0.77
C ILE A 202 11.16 -10.20 2.23
N GLU A 203 10.81 -11.34 2.85
CA GLU A 203 11.18 -11.67 4.24
C GLU A 203 12.70 -11.70 4.47
N GLU A 204 13.47 -12.21 3.49
CA GLU A 204 14.94 -12.18 3.47
C GLU A 204 15.48 -10.74 3.51
N ASN A 205 14.95 -9.86 2.65
CA ASN A 205 15.39 -8.45 2.58
C ASN A 205 15.02 -7.64 3.84
N ILE A 206 13.89 -7.94 4.49
CA ILE A 206 13.48 -7.25 5.73
C ILE A 206 14.06 -7.89 7.00
N GLY A 207 14.64 -9.09 6.91
CA GLY A 207 15.23 -9.83 8.03
C GLY A 207 14.21 -10.29 9.09
N ARG A 208 12.93 -10.39 8.74
CA ARG A 208 11.84 -10.78 9.67
C ARG A 208 10.62 -11.31 8.94
N SER A 209 9.71 -11.95 9.70
CA SER A 209 8.40 -12.35 9.18
C SER A 209 7.49 -11.16 8.88
N MET A 210 6.78 -11.23 7.75
CA MET A 210 5.75 -10.25 7.37
C MET A 210 4.46 -10.34 8.22
N LEU A 211 4.34 -11.36 9.07
CA LEU A 211 3.22 -11.51 10.01
C LEU A 211 3.32 -10.61 11.24
N ASN A 212 4.46 -9.94 11.43
CA ASN A 212 4.73 -9.10 12.60
C ASN A 212 4.80 -7.62 12.22
N SER A 213 4.30 -6.77 13.12
CA SER A 213 4.50 -5.32 13.00
C SER A 213 5.98 -4.96 13.10
N SER A 214 6.37 -3.92 12.37
CA SER A 214 7.70 -3.35 12.43
C SER A 214 7.74 -2.06 13.27
N PRO A 215 8.87 -1.71 13.90
CA PRO A 215 9.08 -0.38 14.45
C PRO A 215 8.85 0.71 13.39
N LEU A 216 8.29 1.86 13.79
CA LEU A 216 8.04 2.98 12.87
C LEU A 216 9.33 3.55 12.25
N SER A 217 10.46 3.40 12.93
CA SER A 217 11.79 3.80 12.43
C SER A 217 12.25 2.99 11.22
N TYR A 218 11.74 1.78 11.02
CA TYR A 218 12.05 0.98 9.84
C TYR A 218 11.10 1.36 8.69
N GLN A 219 11.47 2.39 7.92
CA GLN A 219 10.60 2.98 6.90
C GLN A 219 10.62 2.26 5.56
N LYS A 220 11.73 1.56 5.23
CA LYS A 220 11.92 0.93 3.92
C LYS A 220 10.77 0.01 3.53
N PHE A 221 10.42 -0.90 4.43
CA PHE A 221 9.27 -1.79 4.33
C PHE A 221 8.61 -1.92 5.71
N ASN A 222 7.67 -1.01 5.99
CA ASN A 222 7.01 -0.90 7.27
C ASN A 222 5.66 -1.65 7.28
N ILE A 223 5.42 -2.47 8.30
CA ILE A 223 4.21 -3.26 8.45
C ILE A 223 3.56 -2.90 9.79
N PHE A 224 2.27 -2.62 9.76
CA PHE A 224 1.44 -2.50 10.96
C PHE A 224 0.33 -3.54 10.92
N VAL A 225 0.44 -4.56 11.78
CA VAL A 225 -0.59 -5.57 11.98
C VAL A 225 -1.55 -5.07 13.04
N TRP A 226 -2.73 -4.66 12.59
CA TRP A 226 -3.80 -4.14 13.43
C TRP A 226 -4.31 -5.23 14.37
N ARG A 227 -4.56 -4.83 15.62
CA ARG A 227 -5.18 -5.68 16.64
C ARG A 227 -6.36 -4.91 17.21
N ALA A 228 -7.49 -5.59 17.37
CA ALA A 228 -8.61 -5.04 18.10
C ALA A 228 -8.15 -4.76 19.55
N GLN A 229 -8.43 -3.56 20.04
CA GLN A 229 -8.32 -3.29 21.47
C GLN A 229 -9.54 -3.95 22.14
N VAL A 230 -9.27 -4.79 23.13
CA VAL A 230 -10.29 -5.46 23.95
C VAL A 230 -10.90 -4.45 24.91
#